data_AF-A0A843LT85-F1
#
_entry.id   AF-A0A843LT85-F1
#
_cell.length_a   1.000
_cell.length_b   1.000
_cell.length_c   1.000
_cell.angle_alpha   90.00
_cell.angle_beta   90.00
_cell.angle_gamma   90.00
#
_symmetry.space_group_name_H-M   'P 1'
#
loop_
_entity.id
_entity.type
_entity.pdbx_description
1 polymer ?
#
loop_
_entity_poly.entity_id
_entity_poly.type
_entity_poly.pdbx_seq_one_letter_code
_entity_poly.pdbx_strand_id
1 'polypeptide(L)'
;MRRQPFISPIIADLVYQAVTGVSGVQFTDPLPCPNCMGMVISHDMKQRRFSTVYAPEGEMHIYVYVKRFHCRDCGQLCYAKAPFYEKSRFGSPIVDLCLSLSEDHTFSHAAALMNRMGIVINRGTVRKTVQTHSHEVRSTDLFGMKLPDSVLALSTLVTTADPSQPIRGCDVLRACRIDAGYLSEGHLVSDRIHNHYWSDR
;
A
#
# COMPACT_ATOMS: atom_id res chain seq x y z
N MET A 1 -28.80 -17.42 -5.26
CA MET A 1 -28.08 -16.65 -4.22
C MET A 1 -26.66 -17.20 -4.11
N ARG A 2 -25.62 -16.42 -4.46
CA ARG A 2 -24.24 -16.83 -4.16
C ARG A 2 -24.03 -16.69 -2.67
N ARG A 3 -23.66 -17.76 -1.97
CA ARG A 3 -23.26 -17.69 -0.56
C ARG A 3 -22.08 -16.73 -0.48
N GLN A 4 -22.19 -15.70 0.35
CA GLN A 4 -21.08 -14.82 0.62
C GLN A 4 -19.97 -15.63 1.32
N PRO A 5 -18.70 -15.39 1.00
CA PRO A 5 -17.62 -16.13 1.64
C PRO A 5 -17.60 -15.80 3.13
N PHE A 6 -17.46 -16.84 3.95
CA PHE A 6 -17.23 -16.68 5.39
C PHE A 6 -15.77 -16.27 5.60
N ILE A 7 -15.54 -15.26 6.42
CA ILE A 7 -14.22 -14.83 6.86
C ILE A 7 -14.21 -14.86 8.37
N SER A 8 -13.17 -15.48 8.95
CA SER A 8 -12.94 -15.45 10.39
C SER A 8 -12.88 -13.99 10.88
N PRO A 9 -13.62 -13.61 11.92
CA PRO A 9 -13.58 -12.25 12.47
C PRO A 9 -12.15 -11.77 12.80
N ILE A 10 -11.28 -12.68 13.22
CA ILE A 10 -9.86 -12.41 13.50
C ILE A 10 -9.14 -11.91 12.24
N ILE A 11 -9.36 -12.56 11.09
CA ILE A 11 -8.75 -12.14 9.82
C ILE A 11 -9.23 -10.75 9.43
N ALA A 12 -10.54 -10.51 9.53
CA ALA A 12 -11.12 -9.22 9.19
C ALA A 12 -10.55 -8.10 10.07
N ASP A 13 -10.42 -8.34 11.37
CA ASP A 13 -9.83 -7.38 12.30
C ASP A 13 -8.34 -7.14 11.99
N LEU A 14 -7.52 -8.19 11.80
CA LEU A 14 -6.10 -8.04 11.44
C LEU A 14 -5.91 -7.14 10.21
N VAL A 15 -6.68 -7.40 9.15
CA VAL A 15 -6.63 -6.61 7.91
C VAL A 15 -7.10 -5.17 8.16
N TYR A 16 -8.19 -4.99 8.90
CA TYR A 16 -8.73 -3.67 9.22
C TYR A 16 -7.74 -2.84 10.05
N GLN A 17 -7.14 -3.42 11.09
CA GLN A 17 -6.13 -2.75 11.92
C GLN A 17 -4.87 -2.40 11.13
N ALA A 18 -4.36 -3.34 10.31
CA ALA A 18 -3.18 -3.10 9.47
C ALA A 18 -3.38 -1.91 8.52
N VAL A 19 -4.59 -1.74 8.00
CA VAL A 19 -4.92 -0.69 7.04
C VAL A 19 -5.25 0.64 7.73
N THR A 20 -6.12 0.64 8.74
CA THR A 20 -6.54 1.88 9.39
C THR A 20 -5.44 2.48 10.27
N GLY A 21 -4.60 1.65 10.90
CA GLY A 21 -3.54 2.11 11.79
C GLY A 21 -2.42 2.89 11.12
N VAL A 22 -2.27 2.81 9.79
CA VAL A 22 -1.29 3.63 9.06
C VAL A 22 -1.84 5.00 8.64
N SER A 23 -3.08 5.33 9.00
CA SER A 23 -3.66 6.64 8.67
C SER A 23 -2.81 7.78 9.25
N GLY A 24 -2.49 8.75 8.41
CA GLY A 24 -1.72 9.93 8.80
C GLY A 24 -0.20 9.74 8.86
N VAL A 25 0.31 8.52 8.69
CA VAL A 25 1.75 8.25 8.75
C VAL A 25 2.50 9.07 7.69
N GLN A 26 3.59 9.68 8.10
CA GLN A 26 4.45 10.51 7.26
C GLN A 26 5.74 9.77 6.89
N PHE A 27 6.09 9.84 5.61
CA PHE A 27 7.33 9.33 5.05
C PHE A 27 8.18 10.51 4.62
N THR A 28 9.21 10.83 5.40
CA THR A 28 9.99 12.08 5.25
C THR A 28 11.48 11.87 5.02
N ASP A 29 11.97 10.64 5.13
CA ASP A 29 13.39 10.33 4.99
C ASP A 29 13.85 10.63 3.55
N PRO A 30 14.84 11.52 3.36
CA PRO A 30 15.35 11.86 2.05
C PRO A 30 16.17 10.70 1.47
N LEU A 31 16.09 10.55 0.15
CA LEU A 31 16.98 9.71 -0.62
C LEU A 31 17.77 10.58 -1.61
N PRO A 32 19.01 10.19 -1.97
CA PRO A 32 19.68 10.79 -3.12
C PRO A 32 18.79 10.73 -4.35
N CYS A 33 18.98 11.67 -5.29
CA CYS A 33 18.20 11.66 -6.52
C CYS A 33 18.36 10.30 -7.24
N PRO A 34 17.29 9.55 -7.53
CA PRO A 34 17.41 8.25 -8.18
C PRO A 34 17.92 8.35 -9.63
N ASN A 35 17.89 9.54 -10.24
CA ASN A 35 18.34 9.77 -11.62
C ASN A 35 19.83 10.11 -11.72
N CYS A 36 20.37 10.93 -10.80
CA CYS A 36 21.77 11.40 -10.89
C CYS A 36 22.55 11.29 -9.59
N MET A 37 21.98 10.69 -8.54
CA MET A 37 22.52 10.60 -7.17
C MET A 37 22.78 11.96 -6.49
N GLY A 38 22.32 13.05 -7.12
CA GLY A 38 22.50 14.41 -6.65
C GLY A 38 21.76 14.74 -5.36
N MET A 39 22.17 15.84 -4.72
CA MET A 39 21.55 16.32 -3.48
C MET A 39 20.10 16.76 -3.74
N VAL A 40 19.21 16.40 -2.82
CA VAL A 40 17.79 16.76 -2.89
C VAL A 40 17.44 17.84 -1.86
N ILE A 41 16.56 18.78 -2.26
CA ILE A 41 15.99 19.80 -1.37
C ILE A 41 14.53 19.46 -1.10
N SER A 42 14.11 19.61 0.15
CA SER A 42 12.70 19.54 0.57
C SER A 42 11.80 20.40 -0.33
N HIS A 43 10.75 19.78 -0.88
CA HIS A 43 9.60 20.45 -1.47
C HIS A 43 8.44 20.37 -0.46
N ASP A 44 7.30 19.81 -0.85
CA ASP A 44 6.08 19.70 -0.04
C ASP A 44 5.77 18.25 0.38
N MET A 45 4.62 18.05 1.04
CA MET A 45 4.06 16.74 1.36
C MET A 45 2.96 16.39 0.36
N LYS A 46 3.05 15.21 -0.26
CA LYS A 46 1.98 14.67 -1.10
C LYS A 46 1.13 13.69 -0.31
N GLN A 47 -0.17 13.99 -0.18
CA GLN A 47 -1.15 13.04 0.33
C GLN A 47 -1.35 11.89 -0.69
N ARG A 48 -1.32 10.64 -0.23
CA ARG A 48 -1.58 9.45 -1.06
C ARG A 48 -2.57 8.53 -0.36
N ARG A 49 -3.59 8.09 -1.10
CA ARG A 49 -4.56 7.11 -0.60
C ARG A 49 -3.88 5.75 -0.48
N PHE A 50 -3.83 5.22 0.73
CA PHE A 50 -3.30 3.89 1.02
C PHE A 50 -4.35 2.81 0.72
N SER A 51 -5.58 3.02 1.19
CA SER A 51 -6.74 2.15 0.91
C SER A 51 -8.04 2.90 1.15
N THR A 52 -9.17 2.25 0.89
CA THR A 52 -10.50 2.66 1.35
C THR A 52 -11.10 1.52 2.16
N VAL A 53 -11.71 1.82 3.29
CA VAL A 53 -12.33 0.84 4.18
C VAL A 53 -13.82 1.12 4.41
N TYR A 54 -14.59 0.10 4.78
CA TYR A 54 -15.95 0.27 5.28
C TYR A 54 -15.89 0.65 6.77
N ALA A 55 -16.44 1.80 7.12
CA ALA A 55 -16.66 2.30 8.47
C ALA A 55 -18.17 2.39 8.78
N PRO A 56 -18.59 2.56 10.05
CA PRO A 56 -20.00 2.68 10.41
C PRO A 56 -20.76 3.78 9.64
N GLU A 57 -20.08 4.90 9.37
CA GLU A 57 -20.58 6.06 8.64
C GLU A 57 -20.50 5.93 7.09
N GLY A 58 -19.94 4.84 6.58
CA GLY A 58 -19.77 4.60 5.14
C GLY A 58 -18.31 4.35 4.74
N GLU A 59 -17.97 4.66 3.49
CA GLU A 59 -16.60 4.47 3.01
C GLU A 59 -15.66 5.52 3.60
N MET A 60 -14.53 5.08 4.17
CA MET A 60 -13.49 5.92 4.73
C MET A 60 -12.19 5.75 3.95
N HIS A 61 -11.60 6.86 3.48
CA HIS A 61 -10.29 6.84 2.83
C HIS A 61 -9.17 6.92 3.86
N ILE A 62 -8.23 5.97 3.76
CA ILE A 62 -7.01 5.98 4.57
C ILE A 62 -5.91 6.65 3.76
N TYR A 63 -5.33 7.71 4.30
CA TYR A 63 -4.28 8.50 3.66
C TYR A 63 -2.97 8.40 4.42
N VAL A 64 -1.87 8.42 3.67
CA VAL A 64 -0.51 8.64 4.17
C VAL A 64 0.11 9.84 3.47
N TYR A 65 1.18 10.39 4.03
CA TYR A 65 1.84 11.58 3.49
C TYR A 65 3.27 11.26 3.09
N VAL A 66 3.62 11.52 1.83
CA VAL A 66 4.95 11.24 1.28
C VAL A 66 5.65 12.55 0.94
N LYS A 67 6.81 12.79 1.53
CA LYS A 67 7.62 13.97 1.25
C LYS A 67 8.11 13.96 -0.19
N ARG A 68 8.02 15.11 -0.85
CA ARG A 68 8.63 15.36 -2.16
C ARG A 68 9.88 16.20 -2.01
N PHE A 69 10.80 16.02 -2.95
CA PHE A 69 12.05 16.74 -3.02
C PHE A 69 12.37 17.12 -4.47
N HIS A 70 13.11 18.20 -4.69
CA HIS A 70 13.73 18.50 -5.98
C HIS A 70 15.22 18.20 -5.94
N CYS A 71 15.74 17.54 -6.97
CA CYS A 71 17.18 17.42 -7.15
C CYS A 71 17.78 18.77 -7.54
N ARG A 72 18.87 19.18 -6.88
CA ARG A 72 19.61 20.41 -7.22
C ARG A 72 20.28 20.33 -8.59
N ASP A 73 20.71 19.13 -8.97
CA ASP A 73 21.62 18.95 -10.11
C ASP A 73 20.86 18.73 -11.42
N CYS A 74 19.81 17.90 -11.40
CA CYS A 74 19.01 17.59 -12.60
C CYS A 74 17.57 18.13 -12.55
N GLY A 75 17.14 18.77 -11.46
CA GLY A 75 15.79 19.34 -11.29
C GLY A 75 14.67 18.31 -11.06
N GLN A 76 14.96 17.01 -11.19
CA GLN A 76 13.97 15.93 -11.08
C GLN A 76 13.23 15.94 -9.73
N LEU A 77 11.92 15.74 -9.78
CA LEU A 77 11.09 15.53 -8.60
C LEU A 77 11.31 14.12 -8.05
N CYS A 78 11.74 14.04 -6.80
CA CYS A 78 12.05 12.82 -6.06
C CYS A 78 11.05 12.67 -4.91
N TYR A 79 10.82 11.43 -4.46
CA TYR A 79 9.88 11.13 -3.40
C TYR A 79 10.61 10.41 -2.27
N ALA A 80 10.22 10.70 -1.03
CA ALA A 80 10.57 9.84 0.09
C ALA A 80 10.03 8.43 -0.16
N LYS A 81 10.72 7.46 0.41
CA LYS A 81 10.32 6.07 0.31
C LYS A 81 8.98 5.84 1.01
N ALA A 82 8.07 5.15 0.36
CA ALA A 82 6.74 4.87 0.89
C ALA A 82 6.28 3.46 0.49
N PRO A 83 5.34 2.85 1.23
CA PRO A 83 4.88 1.47 1.02
C PRO A 83 3.91 1.37 -0.18
N PHE A 84 4.41 1.68 -1.37
CA PHE A 84 3.68 1.59 -2.63
C PHE A 84 4.59 0.98 -3.68
N TYR A 85 4.11 -0.04 -4.38
CA TYR A 85 4.76 -0.48 -5.62
C TYR A 85 4.66 0.61 -6.69
N GLU A 86 5.59 0.60 -7.64
CA GLU A 86 5.55 1.47 -8.81
C GLU A 86 4.21 1.29 -9.54
N LYS A 87 3.61 2.39 -10.01
CA LYS A 87 2.29 2.40 -10.70
C LYS A 87 1.11 1.88 -9.85
N SER A 88 1.31 1.58 -8.57
CA SER A 88 0.23 1.18 -7.68
C SER A 88 -0.65 2.35 -7.26
N ARG A 89 -1.96 2.10 -7.27
CA ARG A 89 -2.99 3.00 -6.70
C ARG A 89 -3.18 2.81 -5.19
N PHE A 90 -2.67 1.71 -4.63
CA PHE A 90 -2.88 1.31 -3.24
C PHE A 90 -1.55 1.04 -2.54
N GLY A 91 -1.59 1.03 -1.20
CA GLY A 91 -0.47 0.55 -0.40
C GLY A 91 -0.04 -0.86 -0.80
N SER A 92 1.25 -1.17 -0.68
CA SER A 92 1.79 -2.48 -1.05
C SER A 92 1.07 -3.66 -0.37
N PRO A 93 0.62 -3.61 0.90
CA PRO A 93 -0.12 -4.72 1.50
C PRO A 93 -1.48 -5.00 0.84
N ILE A 94 -2.13 -3.97 0.27
CA ILE A 94 -3.38 -4.14 -0.47
C ILE A 94 -3.12 -4.81 -1.83
N VAL A 95 -2.00 -4.46 -2.47
CA VAL A 95 -1.55 -5.13 -3.69
C VAL A 95 -1.20 -6.59 -3.40
N ASP A 96 -0.46 -6.83 -2.32
CA ASP A 96 -0.08 -8.17 -1.87
C ASP A 96 -1.32 -9.04 -1.57
N LEU A 97 -2.36 -8.47 -0.92
CA LEU A 97 -3.64 -9.15 -0.70
C LEU A 97 -4.33 -9.51 -2.02
N CYS A 98 -4.33 -8.61 -3.01
CA CYS A 98 -4.90 -8.89 -4.33
C CYS A 98 -4.18 -10.06 -5.00
N LEU A 99 -2.85 -10.09 -4.94
CA LEU A 99 -2.03 -11.15 -5.53
C LEU A 99 -2.25 -12.48 -4.81
N SER A 100 -2.03 -12.51 -3.49
CA SER A 100 -2.14 -13.71 -2.65
C SER A 100 -3.51 -14.38 -2.76
N LEU A 101 -4.61 -13.61 -2.67
CA LEU A 101 -5.95 -14.17 -2.79
C LEU A 101 -6.27 -14.64 -4.22
N SER A 102 -5.67 -14.04 -5.24
CA SER A 102 -5.95 -14.39 -6.64
C SER A 102 -5.20 -15.65 -7.12
N GLU A 103 -4.30 -16.20 -6.31
CA GLU A 103 -3.67 -17.50 -6.58
C GLU A 103 -4.71 -18.63 -6.53
N ASP A 104 -5.58 -18.61 -5.52
CA ASP A 104 -6.54 -19.68 -5.25
C ASP A 104 -7.99 -19.28 -5.56
N HIS A 105 -8.21 -18.02 -5.96
CA HIS A 105 -9.55 -17.48 -6.19
C HIS A 105 -9.66 -16.66 -7.46
N THR A 106 -10.84 -16.73 -8.10
CA THR A 106 -11.16 -15.79 -9.19
C THR A 106 -11.14 -14.34 -8.68
N PHE A 107 -10.83 -13.37 -9.54
CA PHE A 107 -10.81 -11.94 -9.17
C PHE A 107 -12.12 -11.44 -8.54
N SER A 108 -13.25 -12.04 -8.91
CA SER A 108 -14.55 -11.73 -8.30
C SER A 108 -14.63 -12.21 -6.86
N HIS A 109 -14.10 -13.40 -6.59
CA HIS A 109 -14.10 -13.99 -5.26
C HIS A 109 -13.06 -13.31 -4.35
N ALA A 110 -11.86 -13.02 -4.85
CA ALA A 110 -10.85 -12.23 -4.15
C ALA A 110 -11.41 -10.84 -3.74
N ALA A 111 -12.09 -10.14 -4.65
CA ALA A 111 -12.74 -8.87 -4.31
C ALA A 111 -13.83 -9.04 -3.24
N ALA A 112 -14.65 -10.09 -3.33
CA ALA A 112 -15.67 -10.37 -2.30
C ALA A 112 -15.03 -10.64 -0.93
N LEU A 113 -13.92 -11.38 -0.89
CA LEU A 113 -13.17 -11.64 0.33
C LEU A 113 -12.62 -10.35 0.93
N MET A 114 -11.95 -9.51 0.14
CA MET A 114 -11.41 -8.23 0.61
C MET A 114 -12.51 -7.29 1.15
N ASN A 115 -13.67 -7.22 0.49
CA ASN A 115 -14.81 -6.45 1.00
C ASN A 115 -15.32 -6.97 2.35
N ARG A 116 -15.30 -8.30 2.55
CA ARG A 116 -15.69 -8.93 3.82
C ARG A 116 -14.64 -8.71 4.94
N MET A 117 -13.40 -8.38 4.59
CA MET A 117 -12.37 -7.89 5.52
C MET A 117 -12.45 -6.37 5.75
N GLY A 118 -13.46 -5.70 5.19
CA GLY A 118 -13.64 -4.26 5.34
C GLY A 118 -12.90 -3.40 4.31
N ILE A 119 -12.29 -3.98 3.26
CA ILE A 119 -11.59 -3.22 2.22
C ILE A 119 -12.50 -2.96 1.03
N VAL A 120 -12.74 -1.70 0.71
CA VAL A 120 -13.59 -1.31 -0.44
C VAL A 120 -12.83 -1.53 -1.74
N ILE A 121 -13.17 -2.60 -2.45
CA ILE A 121 -12.52 -2.94 -3.72
C ILE A 121 -13.46 -3.72 -4.64
N ASN A 122 -13.34 -3.52 -5.95
CA ASN A 122 -14.12 -4.25 -6.94
C ASN A 122 -13.26 -5.22 -7.77
N ARG A 123 -13.92 -6.16 -8.44
CA ARG A 123 -13.30 -7.15 -9.34
C ARG A 123 -12.36 -6.53 -10.37
N GLY A 124 -12.77 -5.42 -10.99
CA GLY A 124 -11.99 -4.75 -12.04
C GLY A 124 -10.67 -4.20 -11.50
N THR A 125 -10.72 -3.62 -10.30
CA THR A 125 -9.55 -3.17 -9.55
C THR A 125 -8.62 -4.33 -9.23
N VAL A 126 -9.12 -5.43 -8.63
CA VAL A 126 -8.30 -6.60 -8.33
C VAL A 126 -7.62 -7.14 -9.59
N ARG A 127 -8.39 -7.35 -10.67
CA ARG A 127 -7.85 -7.81 -11.95
C ARG A 127 -6.74 -6.89 -12.45
N LYS A 128 -6.97 -5.57 -12.47
CA LYS A 128 -5.97 -4.61 -12.94
C LYS A 128 -4.72 -4.64 -12.08
N THR A 129 -4.86 -4.70 -10.75
CA THR A 129 -3.75 -4.78 -9.81
C THR A 129 -2.88 -6.01 -10.07
N VAL A 130 -3.49 -7.21 -10.19
CA VAL A 130 -2.80 -8.48 -10.46
C VAL A 130 -2.18 -8.51 -11.86
N GLN A 131 -2.76 -7.83 -12.84
CA GLN A 131 -2.17 -7.71 -14.18
C GLN A 131 -1.01 -6.71 -14.25
N THR A 132 -0.97 -5.73 -13.33
CA THR A 132 0.06 -4.69 -13.30
C THR A 132 1.28 -5.12 -12.50
N HIS A 133 1.09 -5.94 -11.46
CA HIS A 133 2.14 -6.38 -10.56
C HIS A 133 2.25 -7.89 -10.61
N SER A 134 3.46 -8.40 -10.76
CA SER A 134 3.76 -9.83 -10.75
C SER A 134 5.03 -10.02 -9.93
N HIS A 135 4.86 -10.20 -8.63
CA HIS A 135 5.94 -10.51 -7.70
C HIS A 135 5.46 -11.58 -6.73
N GLU A 136 6.41 -12.33 -6.18
CA GLU A 136 6.12 -13.33 -5.17
C GLU A 136 5.70 -12.64 -3.86
N VAL A 137 4.54 -13.02 -3.34
CA VAL A 137 4.04 -12.53 -2.06
C VAL A 137 4.29 -13.60 -1.01
N ARG A 138 5.08 -13.25 0.00
CA ARG A 138 5.21 -14.10 1.19
C ARG A 138 3.93 -14.00 2.00
N SER A 139 3.27 -15.15 2.16
CA SER A 139 2.00 -15.26 2.84
C SER A 139 2.01 -16.41 3.85
N THR A 140 1.22 -16.24 4.90
CA THR A 140 0.95 -17.25 5.91
C THR A 140 -0.49 -17.74 5.74
N ASP A 141 -0.72 -19.05 5.76
CA ASP A 141 -2.08 -19.60 5.80
C ASP A 141 -2.66 -19.38 7.21
N LEU A 142 -3.73 -18.60 7.30
CA LEU A 142 -4.50 -18.39 8.50
C LEU A 142 -5.94 -18.82 8.25
N PHE A 143 -6.37 -19.93 8.85
CA PHE A 143 -7.72 -20.49 8.70
C PHE A 143 -8.11 -20.78 7.23
N GLY A 144 -7.18 -21.28 6.42
CA GLY A 144 -7.41 -21.62 5.01
C GLY A 144 -7.35 -20.41 4.07
N MET A 145 -6.69 -19.33 4.51
CA MET A 145 -6.54 -18.10 3.74
C MET A 145 -5.10 -17.62 3.77
N LYS A 146 -4.52 -17.41 2.58
CA LYS A 146 -3.17 -16.86 2.42
C LYS A 146 -3.17 -15.36 2.70
N LEU A 147 -2.77 -14.97 3.91
CA LEU A 147 -2.59 -13.57 4.28
C LEU A 147 -1.13 -13.14 4.07
N PRO A 148 -0.88 -12.00 3.38
CA PRO A 148 0.48 -11.49 3.24
C PRO A 148 1.12 -11.18 4.59
N ASP A 149 2.39 -11.52 4.72
CA ASP A 149 3.18 -11.22 5.92
C ASP A 149 3.23 -9.71 6.20
N SER A 150 3.15 -8.87 5.15
CA SER A 150 3.09 -7.40 5.27
C SER A 150 1.84 -6.94 6.03
N VAL A 151 0.71 -7.62 5.86
CA VAL A 151 -0.53 -7.34 6.61
C VAL A 151 -0.37 -7.76 8.07
N LEU A 152 0.15 -8.97 8.32
CA LEU A 152 0.35 -9.48 9.68
C LEU A 152 1.34 -8.62 10.48
N ALA A 153 2.43 -8.21 9.84
CA ALA A 153 3.44 -7.35 10.45
C ALA A 153 2.88 -5.96 10.75
N LEU A 154 2.08 -5.38 9.85
CA LEU A 154 1.43 -4.10 10.10
C LEU A 154 0.40 -4.17 11.20
N SER A 155 -0.45 -5.20 11.21
CA SER A 155 -1.42 -5.39 12.29
C SER A 155 -0.70 -5.49 13.64
N THR A 156 0.38 -6.28 13.71
CA THR A 156 1.19 -6.40 14.92
C THR A 156 1.81 -5.06 15.33
N LEU A 157 2.38 -4.31 14.37
CA LEU A 157 2.94 -2.98 14.62
C LEU A 157 1.90 -2.03 15.22
N VAL A 158 0.70 -1.99 14.64
CA VAL A 158 -0.39 -1.10 15.08
C VAL A 158 -0.90 -1.51 16.46
N THR A 159 -1.10 -2.80 16.72
CA THR A 159 -1.64 -3.28 17.99
C THR A 159 -0.65 -3.17 19.16
N THR A 160 0.66 -3.20 18.87
CA THR A 160 1.71 -3.11 19.90
C THR A 160 2.34 -1.73 20.04
N ALA A 161 2.01 -0.79 19.15
CA ALA A 161 2.49 0.59 19.23
C ALA A 161 1.98 1.26 20.51
N ASP A 162 2.86 2.04 21.15
CA ASP A 162 2.49 2.91 22.26
C ASP A 162 1.50 3.97 21.75
N PRO A 163 0.28 4.06 22.30
CA PRO A 163 -0.72 5.05 21.87
C PRO A 163 -0.25 6.50 22.02
N SER A 164 0.76 6.76 22.86
CA SER A 164 1.34 8.09 23.06
C SER A 164 2.36 8.48 21.99
N GLN A 165 2.82 7.52 21.16
CA GLN A 165 3.80 7.76 20.12
C GLN A 165 3.21 7.51 18.72
N PRO A 166 3.39 8.44 17.77
CA PRO A 166 2.93 8.23 16.41
C PRO A 166 3.75 7.11 15.73
N ILE A 167 3.05 6.25 14.98
CA ILE A 167 3.71 5.24 14.15
C ILE A 167 4.62 5.93 13.13
N ARG A 168 5.88 5.50 13.09
CA ARG A 168 6.89 6.08 12.21
C ARG A 168 6.87 5.43 10.83
N GLY A 169 7.10 6.22 9.78
CA GLY A 169 7.17 5.73 8.41
C GLY A 169 8.19 4.61 8.21
N CYS A 170 9.35 4.67 8.89
CA CYS A 170 10.37 3.62 8.80
C CYS A 170 9.88 2.25 9.31
N ASP A 171 9.04 2.22 10.34
CA ASP A 171 8.50 0.98 10.89
C ASP A 171 7.42 0.39 9.98
N VAL A 172 6.60 1.24 9.36
CA VAL A 172 5.66 0.83 8.30
C VAL A 172 6.39 0.26 7.10
N LEU A 173 7.49 0.88 6.65
CA LEU A 173 8.32 0.36 5.55
C LEU A 173 8.90 -1.02 5.87
N ARG A 174 9.42 -1.20 7.09
CA ARG A 174 9.96 -2.48 7.57
C ARG A 174 8.87 -3.55 7.62
N ALA A 175 7.69 -3.22 8.15
CA ALA A 175 6.55 -4.13 8.19
C ALA A 175 6.09 -4.54 6.77
N CYS A 176 6.07 -3.58 5.84
CA CYS A 176 5.75 -3.84 4.44
C CYS A 176 6.88 -4.54 3.65
N ARG A 177 8.04 -4.79 4.28
CA ARG A 177 9.25 -5.34 3.65
C ARG A 177 9.71 -4.57 2.41
N ILE A 178 9.44 -3.27 2.40
CA ILE A 178 9.94 -2.37 1.37
C ILE A 178 11.34 -1.94 1.85
N ASP A 179 12.35 -2.78 1.62
CA ASP A 179 13.75 -2.51 1.95
C ASP A 179 14.46 -1.68 0.89
N ALA A 180 15.50 -0.94 1.29
CA ALA A 180 16.23 0.03 0.45
C ALA A 180 16.82 -0.56 -0.85
N GLY A 181 16.74 -1.89 -1.02
CA GLY A 181 17.19 -2.63 -2.20
C GLY A 181 16.13 -2.97 -3.25
N TYR A 182 14.84 -2.60 -3.08
CA TYR A 182 13.86 -2.70 -4.18
C TYR A 182 14.00 -1.51 -5.15
N LEU A 183 15.22 -1.34 -5.70
CA LEU A 183 15.35 -0.86 -7.07
C LEU A 183 15.07 -2.10 -7.91
N SER A 184 13.81 -2.28 -8.33
CA SER A 184 13.53 -3.19 -9.44
C SER A 184 14.47 -2.83 -10.58
N GLU A 185 15.33 -3.77 -10.95
CA GLU A 185 16.17 -3.67 -12.13
C GLU A 185 15.32 -3.22 -13.32
N GLY A 186 15.69 -2.09 -13.90
CA GLY A 186 15.08 -1.53 -15.09
C GLY A 186 13.74 -0.83 -14.83
N HIS A 187 13.77 0.49 -14.74
CA HIS A 187 13.09 1.38 -15.69
C HIS A 187 13.38 2.85 -15.32
N LEU A 188 14.38 3.42 -15.99
CA LEU A 188 14.43 4.86 -16.24
C LEU A 188 13.16 5.21 -17.03
N VAL A 189 12.18 5.86 -16.40
CA VAL A 189 11.12 6.53 -17.15
C VAL A 189 11.04 7.98 -16.69
N SER A 190 11.64 8.80 -17.54
CA SER A 190 11.31 10.20 -17.79
C SER A 190 9.83 10.49 -17.53
N ASP A 191 9.54 11.27 -16.48
CA ASP A 191 8.26 11.96 -16.32
C ASP A 191 8.17 13.10 -17.35
N ARG A 192 7.82 12.75 -18.60
CA ARG A 192 6.99 13.62 -19.42
C ARG A 192 5.62 12.95 -19.47
N ILE A 193 4.61 13.68 -19.02
CA ILE A 193 3.19 13.31 -18.94
C ILE A 193 2.80 12.62 -17.62
N HIS A 194 2.67 13.40 -16.54
CA HIS A 194 1.78 13.07 -15.41
C HIS A 194 1.03 14.31 -14.89
N ASN A 195 0.48 15.10 -15.81
CA ASN A 195 -0.66 15.98 -15.53
C ASN A 195 -1.82 15.44 -16.39
N HIS A 196 -2.73 14.66 -15.80
CA HIS A 196 -4.17 14.60 -16.16
C HIS A 196 -4.95 13.38 -15.62
N TYR A 197 -4.35 12.41 -14.92
CA TYR A 197 -5.10 11.23 -14.47
C TYR A 197 -5.60 11.24 -13.01
N TRP A 198 -5.49 12.38 -12.32
CA TRP A 198 -5.85 12.50 -10.91
C TRP A 198 -6.76 13.72 -10.65
N SER A 199 -7.85 13.80 -11.41
CA SER A 199 -9.01 14.61 -11.06
C SER A 199 -10.23 13.71 -10.96
N ASP A 200 -10.87 13.79 -9.79
CA ASP A 200 -12.25 13.44 -9.46
C ASP A 200 -12.80 12.08 -9.88
N ARG A 201 -12.86 11.17 -8.89
CA ARG A 201 -14.08 10.49 -8.40
C ARG A 201 -13.75 9.52 -7.27
#